data_AF-A0A1J3HYM3-F1
#
_entry.id   AF-A0A1J3HYM3-F1
#
_cell.length_a   1.000
_cell.length_b   1.000
_cell.length_c   1.000
_cell.angle_alpha   90.00
_cell.angle_beta   90.00
_cell.angle_gamma   90.00
#
_symmetry.space_group_name_H-M   'P 1'
#
loop_
_entity.id
_entity.type
_entity.pdbx_description
1 polymer ?
#
loop_
_entity_poly.entity_id
_entity_poly.type
_entity_poly.pdbx_seq_one_letter_code
_entity_poly.pdbx_strand_id
1 'polypeptide(L)'
;VQVDTGSDILWINCSPCPKCPSRTNLGFRLSLYDAKASSTSKKVGCEDDFCSFISNSDTCQPDIGCTYHIVYADESTSDGNFIRDKLTLEQVTGDLKTGPLGQEVVFGCGSDQSGQLGKSDSAVDGVMGFGQSN
;
A
#
# COMPACT_ATOMS: atom_id res chain seq x y z
N VAL A 1 -6.59 -2.63 7.40
CA VAL A 1 -5.36 -1.81 7.37
C VAL A 1 -5.03 -1.29 8.76
N GLN A 2 -3.76 -1.05 9.04
CA GLN A 2 -3.27 -0.42 10.27
C GLN A 2 -2.95 1.06 10.00
N VAL A 3 -3.29 1.94 10.93
CA VAL A 3 -2.88 3.36 10.89
C VAL A 3 -1.54 3.48 11.61
N ASP A 4 -0.55 4.08 10.96
CA ASP A 4 0.82 4.15 11.47
C ASP A 4 1.38 5.58 11.35
N THR A 5 1.60 6.25 12.48
CA THR A 5 2.21 7.59 12.51
C THR A 5 3.75 7.56 12.44
N GLY A 6 4.35 6.36 12.40
CA GLY A 6 5.80 6.15 12.32
C GLY A 6 6.34 5.94 10.90
N SER A 7 5.47 5.88 9.88
CA SER A 7 5.85 5.74 8.47
C SER A 7 5.04 6.69 7.57
N ASP A 8 5.61 7.04 6.42
CA ASP A 8 5.02 8.02 5.48
C ASP A 8 4.27 7.36 4.29
N ILE A 9 4.27 6.02 4.22
CA ILE A 9 3.74 5.29 3.06
C ILE A 9 2.39 4.63 3.37
N LEU A 10 1.47 4.74 2.41
CA LEU A 10 0.29 3.86 2.33
C LEU A 10 0.63 2.69 1.41
N TRP A 11 0.52 1.46 1.91
CA TRP A 11 0.57 0.25 1.10
C TRP A 11 -0.46 -0.78 1.54
N ILE A 12 -0.90 -1.61 0.58
CA ILE A 12 -1.81 -2.74 0.82
C ILE A 12 -1.31 -3.98 0.09
N ASN A 13 -1.65 -5.16 0.59
CA ASN A 13 -1.33 -6.42 -0.07
C ASN A 13 -2.15 -6.57 -1.35
N CYS A 14 -1.47 -6.80 -2.48
CA CYS A 14 -2.10 -6.93 -3.78
C CYS A 14 -2.16 -8.37 -4.26
N SER A 15 -3.17 -8.69 -5.07
CA SER A 15 -3.30 -9.99 -5.73
C SER A 15 -2.63 -9.99 -7.11
N PRO A 16 -1.80 -11.00 -7.45
CA PRO A 16 -1.33 -12.09 -6.58
C PRO A 16 -0.14 -11.66 -5.71
N CYS A 17 -0.09 -12.17 -4.47
CA CYS A 17 1.07 -12.03 -3.60
C CYS A 17 1.41 -13.38 -2.93
N PRO A 18 2.32 -14.18 -3.51
CA PRO A 18 2.67 -15.49 -2.98
C PRO A 18 3.50 -15.42 -1.69
N LYS A 19 4.16 -14.28 -1.43
CA LYS A 19 4.99 -14.05 -0.24
C LYS A 19 4.30 -13.19 0.83
N CYS A 20 3.02 -12.86 0.64
CA CYS A 20 2.22 -12.19 1.67
C CYS A 20 1.59 -13.24 2.59
N PRO A 21 1.34 -12.90 3.87
CA PRO A 21 0.49 -13.72 4.72
C PRO A 21 -0.91 -13.81 4.10
N SER A 22 -1.54 -14.97 4.19
CA SER A 22 -2.92 -15.17 3.73
C SER A 22 -3.95 -15.10 4.86
N ARG A 23 -3.49 -15.27 6.11
CA ARG A 23 -4.33 -15.31 7.30
C ARG A 23 -3.63 -14.71 8.51
N THR A 24 -4.43 -14.13 9.40
CA THR A 24 -4.00 -13.75 10.75
C THR A 24 -3.83 -14.99 11.64
N ASN A 25 -3.19 -14.83 12.80
CA ASN A 25 -3.06 -15.88 13.82
C ASN A 25 -4.40 -16.41 14.35
N LEU A 26 -5.47 -15.61 14.26
CA LEU A 26 -6.85 -16.00 14.57
C LEU A 26 -7.57 -16.71 13.41
N GLY A 27 -6.90 -16.91 12.27
CA GLY A 27 -7.42 -17.64 11.12
C GLY A 27 -8.26 -16.81 10.15
N PHE A 28 -8.44 -15.50 10.39
CA PHE A 28 -9.13 -14.60 9.47
C PHE A 28 -8.33 -14.44 8.17
N ARG A 29 -9.00 -14.50 7.03
CA ARG A 29 -8.36 -14.34 5.72
C ARG A 29 -8.11 -12.86 5.44
N LEU A 30 -6.91 -12.53 4.97
CA LEU A 30 -6.59 -11.18 4.53
C LEU A 30 -7.27 -10.86 3.19
N SER A 31 -7.66 -9.60 3.04
CA SER A 31 -8.30 -9.07 1.85
C SER A 31 -7.26 -8.43 0.94
N LEU A 32 -6.80 -9.19 -0.04
CA LEU A 32 -5.87 -8.68 -1.04
C LEU A 32 -6.62 -7.84 -2.07
N TYR A 33 -6.06 -6.69 -2.41
CA TYR A 33 -6.59 -5.81 -3.44
C TYR A 33 -6.22 -6.34 -4.84
N ASP A 34 -7.22 -6.49 -5.71
CA ASP A 34 -7.02 -6.91 -7.11
C ASP A 34 -7.07 -5.70 -8.04
N ALA A 35 -5.89 -5.22 -8.42
CA ALA A 35 -5.73 -4.09 -9.34
C ALA A 35 -6.37 -4.34 -10.72
N LYS A 36 -6.53 -5.60 -11.15
CA LYS A 36 -7.15 -5.95 -12.44
C LYS A 36 -8.67 -5.91 -12.37
N ALA A 37 -9.24 -6.05 -11.17
CA ALA A 37 -10.68 -5.97 -10.94
C ALA A 37 -11.18 -4.52 -10.84
N SER A 38 -10.28 -3.56 -10.60
CA SER A 38 -10.63 -2.13 -10.55
C SER A 38 -10.55 -1.48 -11.94
N SER A 39 -11.63 -0.84 -12.37
CA SER A 39 -11.69 -0.09 -13.64
C SER A 39 -10.97 1.25 -13.58
N THR A 40 -10.63 1.75 -12.38
CA THR A 40 -9.95 3.05 -12.19
C THR A 40 -8.47 2.91 -11.86
N SER A 41 -8.01 1.68 -11.59
CA SER A 41 -6.62 1.36 -11.33
C SER A 41 -5.72 1.66 -12.51
N LYS A 42 -4.62 2.36 -12.24
CA LYS A 42 -3.56 2.68 -13.19
C LYS A 42 -2.21 2.37 -12.57
N LYS A 43 -1.29 1.87 -13.39
CA LYS A 43 0.12 1.72 -13.00
C LYS A 43 0.77 3.10 -12.88
N VAL A 44 1.67 3.27 -11.91
CA VAL A 44 2.58 4.42 -11.85
C VAL A 44 3.85 4.03 -12.61
N GLY A 45 4.06 4.70 -13.75
CA GLY A 45 5.25 4.50 -14.59
C GLY A 45 6.44 5.34 -14.12
N CYS A 46 7.61 5.08 -14.68
CA CYS A 46 8.84 5.81 -14.36
C CYS A 46 8.76 7.30 -14.72
N GLU A 47 8.02 7.63 -15.78
CA GLU A 47 7.80 9.01 -16.24
C GLU A 47 6.70 9.76 -15.46
N ASP A 48 6.05 9.11 -14.48
CA ASP A 48 5.07 9.78 -13.61
C ASP A 48 5.81 10.75 -12.68
N ASP A 49 5.32 11.98 -12.55
CA ASP A 49 5.89 13.00 -11.66
C ASP A 49 6.04 12.49 -10.23
N PHE A 50 5.08 11.66 -9.77
CA PHE A 50 5.17 11.02 -8.46
C PHE A 50 6.43 10.15 -8.37
N CYS A 51 6.65 9.29 -9.36
CA CYS A 51 7.79 8.37 -9.34
C CYS A 51 9.13 9.11 -9.38
N SER A 52 9.19 10.15 -10.21
CA SER A 52 10.37 11.02 -10.32
C SER A 52 10.68 11.77 -9.02
N PHE A 53 9.65 12.06 -8.21
CA PHE A 53 9.81 12.73 -6.91
C PHE A 53 10.35 11.78 -5.83
N ILE A 54 9.82 10.56 -5.75
CA ILE A 54 10.15 9.62 -4.65
C ILE A 54 11.36 8.72 -4.92
N SER A 55 11.75 8.55 -6.18
CA SER A 55 12.81 7.64 -6.58
C SER A 55 13.87 8.39 -7.37
N ASN A 56 15.13 7.99 -7.19
CA ASN A 56 16.16 8.36 -8.16
C ASN A 56 15.83 7.62 -9.45
N SER A 57 15.56 8.38 -10.53
CA SER A 57 15.09 7.90 -11.85
C SER A 57 15.85 6.69 -12.37
N ASP A 58 17.12 6.55 -12.01
CA ASP A 58 18.04 5.50 -12.47
C ASP A 58 17.65 4.08 -11.98
N THR A 59 16.76 3.99 -10.98
CA THR A 59 16.32 2.71 -10.40
C THR A 59 15.00 2.20 -10.97
N CYS A 60 14.23 3.05 -11.66
CA CYS A 60 12.94 2.66 -12.23
C CYS A 60 13.12 2.03 -13.61
N GLN A 61 12.56 0.84 -13.80
CA GLN A 61 12.60 0.13 -15.10
C GLN A 61 11.21 0.20 -15.76
N PRO A 62 11.09 0.55 -17.05
CA PRO A 62 9.80 0.69 -17.73
C PRO A 62 8.88 -0.54 -17.61
N ASP A 63 9.47 -1.73 -17.62
CA ASP A 63 8.73 -3.00 -17.56
C ASP A 63 8.23 -3.33 -16.14
N ILE A 64 8.91 -2.81 -15.11
CA ILE A 64 8.61 -3.04 -13.69
C ILE A 64 7.68 -1.93 -13.16
N GLY A 65 7.93 -0.69 -13.56
CA GLY A 65 7.26 0.50 -13.06
C GLY A 65 7.91 1.06 -11.81
N CYS A 66 7.18 1.95 -11.12
CA CYS A 66 7.70 2.63 -9.94
C CYS A 66 7.68 1.73 -8.70
N THR A 67 8.82 1.22 -8.29
CA THR A 67 8.93 0.31 -7.13
C THR A 67 9.05 1.05 -5.81
N TYR A 68 8.67 0.39 -4.72
CA TYR A 68 9.00 0.82 -3.36
C TYR A 68 9.59 -0.31 -2.54
N HIS A 69 10.40 0.07 -1.57
CA HIS A 69 10.94 -0.78 -0.53
C HIS A 69 10.89 0.00 0.79
N ILE A 70 10.12 -0.47 1.76
CA ILE A 70 10.12 0.09 3.11
C ILE A 70 10.64 -0.93 4.09
N VAL A 71 11.48 -0.47 5.02
CA VAL A 71 11.98 -1.24 6.16
C VAL A 71 11.43 -0.60 7.43
N TYR A 72 10.73 -1.38 8.24
CA TYR A 72 10.23 -0.94 9.54
C TYR A 72 11.28 -1.13 10.63
N ALA A 73 11.05 -0.51 11.80
CA ALA A 73 11.98 -0.57 12.93
C ALA A 73 12.19 -2.00 13.50
N ASP A 74 11.27 -2.92 13.24
CA ASP A 74 11.38 -4.35 13.59
C ASP A 74 12.04 -5.20 12.49
N GLU A 75 12.67 -4.53 11.51
CA GLU A 75 13.33 -5.12 10.33
C GLU A 75 12.38 -5.84 9.36
N SER A 76 11.06 -5.77 9.58
CA SER A 76 10.11 -6.23 8.58
C SER A 76 10.14 -5.32 7.35
N THR A 77 9.90 -5.91 6.17
CA THR A 77 9.87 -5.16 4.91
C THR A 77 8.55 -5.36 4.19
N SER A 78 8.15 -4.33 3.46
CA SER A 78 7.12 -4.40 2.43
C SER A 78 7.72 -3.91 1.11
N ASP A 79 7.55 -4.72 0.07
CA ASP A 79 8.06 -4.45 -1.26
C ASP A 79 6.93 -4.54 -2.28
N GLY A 80 6.99 -3.71 -3.33
CA GLY A 80 6.02 -3.76 -4.41
C GLY A 80 6.16 -2.61 -5.39
N ASN A 81 5.07 -2.33 -6.10
CA ASN A 81 5.00 -1.22 -7.06
C ASN A 81 3.94 -0.21 -6.63
N PHE A 82 4.19 1.07 -6.87
CA PHE A 82 3.14 2.08 -6.75
C PHE A 82 2.10 1.90 -7.84
N ILE A 83 0.85 2.02 -7.42
CA ILE A 83 -0.30 2.14 -8.32
C ILE A 83 -1.13 3.35 -7.88
N ARG A 84 -1.98 3.79 -8.80
CA ARG A 84 -2.89 4.91 -8.60
C ARG A 84 -4.31 4.38 -8.76
N ASP A 85 -5.14 4.56 -7.75
CA ASP A 85 -6.56 4.19 -7.82
C ASP A 85 -7.41 5.06 -6.88
N LYS A 86 -8.72 4.90 -6.94
CA LYS A 86 -9.69 5.60 -6.09
C LYS A 86 -9.82 4.91 -4.72
N LEU A 87 -9.40 5.59 -3.67
CA LEU A 87 -9.68 5.23 -2.29
C LEU A 87 -10.94 5.96 -1.82
N THR A 88 -11.84 5.24 -1.15
CA THR A 88 -13.02 5.84 -0.51
C THR A 88 -12.92 5.66 1.00
N LEU A 89 -13.03 6.76 1.75
CA LEU A 89 -13.12 6.76 3.21
C LEU A 89 -14.45 7.40 3.63
N GLU A 90 -15.01 6.97 4.75
CA GLU A 90 -16.14 7.64 5.38
C GLU A 90 -15.65 8.87 6.15
N GLN A 91 -15.81 10.05 5.54
CA GLN A 91 -15.41 11.31 6.15
C GLN A 91 -16.48 11.79 7.13
N VAL A 92 -16.06 12.28 8.30
CA VAL A 92 -16.96 12.99 9.22
C VAL A 92 -17.40 14.31 8.59
N THR A 93 -18.70 14.46 8.34
CA THR A 93 -19.29 15.65 7.69
C THR A 93 -19.87 16.65 8.69
N GLY A 94 -19.71 16.41 9.99
CA GLY A 94 -20.36 17.15 11.07
C GLY A 94 -21.67 16.51 11.53
N ASP A 95 -22.27 17.05 12.60
CA ASP A 95 -23.55 16.62 13.17
C ASP A 95 -23.69 15.11 13.41
N LEU A 96 -22.60 14.46 13.85
CA LEU A 96 -22.53 13.00 14.05
C LEU A 96 -22.84 12.17 12.79
N LYS A 97 -22.58 12.73 11.60
CA LYS A 97 -22.77 12.07 10.31
C LYS A 97 -21.44 11.78 9.63
N THR A 98 -21.44 10.73 8.82
CA THR A 98 -20.38 10.44 7.85
C THR A 98 -20.93 10.44 6.44
N GLY A 99 -20.03 10.66 5.48
CA GLY A 99 -20.32 10.46 4.06
C GLY A 99 -19.08 10.00 3.31
N PRO A 100 -19.26 9.35 2.14
CA PRO A 100 -18.15 8.83 1.38
C PRO A 100 -17.33 9.95 0.75
N LEU A 101 -16.03 9.96 1.01
CA LEU A 101 -15.03 10.77 0.35
C LEU A 101 -14.16 9.87 -0.53
N GLY A 102 -14.39 9.92 -1.84
CA GLY A 102 -13.57 9.22 -2.82
C GLY A 102 -12.49 10.13 -3.38
N GLN A 103 -11.23 9.73 -3.29
CA GLN A 103 -10.08 10.45 -3.86
C GLN A 103 -9.17 9.51 -4.64
N GLU A 104 -8.56 10.02 -5.71
CA GLU A 104 -7.46 9.32 -6.35
C GLU A 104 -6.21 9.43 -5.48
N VAL A 105 -5.59 8.31 -5.17
CA VAL A 105 -4.39 8.22 -4.35
C VAL A 105 -3.38 7.28 -4.98
N VAL A 106 -2.11 7.61 -4.80
CA VAL A 106 -1.00 6.70 -5.11
C VAL A 106 -0.66 5.92 -3.85
N PHE A 107 -0.56 4.60 -3.96
CA PHE A 107 -0.21 3.72 -2.85
C PHE A 107 0.61 2.52 -3.32
N GLY A 108 1.36 1.95 -2.38
CA GLY A 108 2.14 0.74 -2.59
C GLY A 108 1.22 -0.47 -2.75
N CYS A 109 1.30 -1.11 -3.91
CA CYS A 109 0.71 -2.41 -4.18
C CYS A 109 1.73 -3.49 -3.80
N GLY A 110 1.65 -3.98 -2.56
CA GLY A 110 2.60 -4.91 -1.97
C GLY A 110 2.53 -6.31 -2.59
N SER A 111 3.68 -6.86 -2.91
CA SER A 111 3.86 -8.18 -3.53
C SER A 111 4.84 -9.09 -2.80
N ASP A 112 5.56 -8.56 -1.79
CA ASP A 112 6.44 -9.33 -0.91
C ASP A 112 6.42 -8.70 0.50
N GLN A 113 6.19 -9.54 1.52
CA GLN A 113 6.20 -9.13 2.93
C GLN A 113 7.18 -10.01 3.68
N SER A 114 8.15 -9.40 4.36
CA SER A 114 9.20 -10.11 5.08
C SER A 114 9.16 -9.84 6.59
N GLY A 115 9.99 -10.54 7.36
CA GLY A 115 10.05 -10.38 8.81
C GLY A 115 8.72 -10.72 9.49
N GLN A 116 8.24 -9.83 10.37
CA GLN A 116 6.97 -10.02 11.07
C GLN A 116 5.75 -9.82 10.16
N LEU A 117 5.82 -8.92 9.17
CA LEU A 117 4.73 -8.68 8.21
C LEU A 117 4.43 -9.92 7.35
N GLY A 118 5.43 -10.78 7.12
CA GLY A 118 5.26 -12.07 6.44
C GLY A 118 4.58 -13.17 7.29
N LYS A 119 4.41 -12.94 8.60
CA LYS A 119 3.90 -13.93 9.56
C LYS A 119 2.47 -13.65 9.97
N SER A 120 1.73 -14.71 10.27
CA SER A 120 0.33 -14.61 10.70
C SER A 120 0.11 -13.79 11.99
N ASP A 121 1.10 -13.72 12.88
CA ASP A 121 0.98 -13.01 14.17
C ASP A 121 0.88 -11.49 14.01
N SER A 122 1.49 -10.94 12.96
CA SER A 122 1.48 -9.50 12.65
C SER A 122 0.91 -9.20 11.26
N ALA A 123 0.14 -10.15 10.71
CA ALA A 123 -0.44 -10.02 9.38
C ALA A 123 -1.51 -8.92 9.34
N VAL A 124 -1.34 -7.98 8.41
CA VAL A 124 -2.29 -6.88 8.15
C VAL A 124 -2.65 -6.84 6.67
N ASP A 125 -3.82 -6.31 6.32
CA ASP A 125 -4.18 -6.08 4.90
C ASP A 125 -3.29 -5.01 4.24
N GLY A 126 -2.66 -4.16 5.06
CA GLY A 126 -1.86 -3.02 4.65
C GLY A 126 -1.65 -2.02 5.78
N VAL A 127 -0.79 -1.04 5.55
CA VAL A 127 -0.45 0.05 6.47
C VAL A 127 -0.75 1.39 5.80
N MET A 128 -1.37 2.30 6.55
CA MET A 128 -1.63 3.69 6.15
C MET A 128 -0.75 4.61 6.99
N GLY A 129 0.35 5.06 6.39
CA GLY A 129 1.31 5.98 6.99
C GLY A 129 0.76 7.40 7.17
N PHE A 130 1.06 7.98 8.33
CA PHE A 130 0.79 9.37 8.72
C PHE A 130 2.02 10.01 9.41
N GLY A 131 3.21 9.59 9.01
CA GLY A 131 4.44 10.26 9.41
C GLY A 131 4.51 11.70 8.88
N GLN A 132 5.56 12.42 9.27
CA GLN A 132 5.67 13.86 9.02
C GLN A 132 6.01 14.22 7.57
N SER A 133 6.36 13.26 6.70
CA SER A 133 6.79 13.46 5.31
C SER A 133 7.63 14.75 5.11
N ASN A 134 8.95 14.67 5.32
CA ASN A 134 9.87 15.79 5.02
C ASN A 134 10.08 15.98 3.52
#